data_AF-A0A8H3A9K7-F1
#
_entry.id   AF-A0A8H3A9K7-F1
#
_cell.length_a   1.000
_cell.length_b   1.000
_cell.length_c   1.000
_cell.angle_alpha   90.00
_cell.angle_beta   90.00
_cell.angle_gamma   90.00
#
_symmetry.space_group_name_H-M   'P 1'
#
loop_
_entity.id
_entity.type
_entity.pdbx_description
1 polymer ?
#
loop_
_entity_poly.entity_id
_entity_poly.type
_entity_poly.pdbx_seq_one_letter_code
_entity_poly.pdbx_strand_id
1 'polypeptide(L)'
;MKLFGRHGVLKPRHIKERNSYISSSLTSSADLVERLISSSTNDPSRALVMRFNRQWLDPYCPVYKWYRQQRQVRSSTQFTSIEHWKTNQAPFYHEYLIIRLDTGDGDVCRVERMGEGSRRDAIKRLGCTAYDIIQCFSSSEYASNPISKEPAELICRVDFPRAFDLQDILAICWSIQKTPRCAGYTLQRYNCYFLCLTTLAVLARRVGRWEGMLDTETSWSGLVNHVISYLQQTRCEDPDEYIGLGICDLIEPNQANPRGTMLDALHGCLSHEGLTAWGTFTSTTLWMKDLEEAITRSLASHVEDAFTTLLGSNSTWSKMVQDILNFDRNDADKLRAYDISHEFQKAVEHSFGLCLCQSILEAARSTDKMRQMYQLEYQPALWCRMIASSLAAVGYVCGVFGGAEKSVSGQGGWSEALSKNWQQSFNKNPLGAFSFTRLAFLGLFDDDMDMVMFMGWGLRSYLHGVPISAPLQQTLGSNLCATRIAKLRALVLLFDRRVWIESLQVCVGRAIGDAAKSHITRMESTSESYVIRMTYSHGGTRKLSARQLHDYIRERIHMHAVRVESIGLAAAQLVEIGIDLAMSEVWKGLPSGYGGMYGRLDLETPSRQDVF
;
A
#
# COMPACT_ATOMS: atom_id res chain seq x y z
N MET A 1 -0.43 26.33 6.14
CA MET A 1 -0.84 27.38 7.12
C MET A 1 -1.17 28.77 6.52
N LYS A 2 -0.87 29.10 5.25
CA LYS A 2 -1.17 30.45 4.68
C LYS A 2 -2.65 30.71 4.28
N LEU A 3 -3.49 29.67 4.23
CA LEU A 3 -4.88 29.75 3.73
C LEU A 3 -5.90 30.26 4.75
N PHE A 4 -5.59 30.07 6.04
CA PHE A 4 -6.48 30.40 7.13
C PHE A 4 -6.09 31.75 7.74
N GLY A 5 -7.08 32.63 7.94
CA GLY A 5 -6.88 33.85 8.72
C GLY A 5 -6.57 33.54 10.19
N ARG A 6 -6.37 34.59 11.02
CA ARG A 6 -6.09 34.46 12.47
C ARG A 6 -7.09 33.60 13.27
N HIS A 7 -8.25 33.27 12.68
CA HIS A 7 -9.31 32.47 13.30
C HIS A 7 -9.62 31.14 12.60
N GLY A 8 -8.74 30.62 11.73
CA GLY A 8 -9.03 29.35 11.06
C GLY A 8 -10.08 29.45 9.94
N VAL A 9 -10.51 30.66 9.56
CA VAL A 9 -11.50 30.90 8.50
C VAL A 9 -10.77 31.19 7.18
N LEU A 10 -11.24 30.56 6.10
CA LEU A 10 -10.78 30.84 4.74
C LEU A 10 -11.06 32.29 4.36
N LYS A 11 -10.10 32.98 3.75
CA LYS A 11 -10.30 34.35 3.26
C LYS A 11 -11.43 34.39 2.21
N PRO A 12 -12.27 35.44 2.14
CA PRO A 12 -13.42 35.51 1.23
C PRO A 12 -13.10 35.22 -0.25
N ARG A 13 -11.92 35.65 -0.73
CA ARG A 13 -11.43 35.34 -2.09
C ARG A 13 -11.34 33.83 -2.35
N HIS A 14 -10.81 33.07 -1.39
CA HIS A 14 -10.67 31.61 -1.51
C HIS A 14 -12.03 30.91 -1.46
N ILE A 15 -13.02 31.46 -0.75
CA ILE A 15 -14.39 30.92 -0.75
C ILE A 15 -15.03 31.07 -2.15
N LYS A 16 -14.84 32.22 -2.81
CA LYS A 16 -15.34 32.45 -4.18
C LYS A 16 -14.66 31.50 -5.18
N GLU A 17 -13.34 31.38 -5.12
CA GLU A 17 -12.57 30.48 -5.99
C GLU A 17 -12.99 29.02 -5.79
N ARG A 18 -13.10 28.56 -4.52
CA ARG A 18 -13.61 27.24 -4.16
C ARG A 18 -15.01 26.97 -4.71
N ASN A 19 -15.95 27.90 -4.51
CA ASN A 19 -17.32 27.73 -4.98
C ASN A 19 -17.39 27.69 -6.51
N SER A 20 -16.62 28.52 -7.19
CA SER A 20 -16.52 28.50 -8.65
C SER A 20 -15.97 27.16 -9.14
N TYR A 21 -14.92 26.65 -8.50
CA TYR A 21 -14.32 25.34 -8.79
C TYR A 21 -15.31 24.18 -8.65
N ILE A 22 -16.06 24.14 -7.53
CA ILE A 22 -17.09 23.10 -7.31
C ILE A 22 -18.22 23.20 -8.34
N SER A 23 -18.57 24.42 -8.75
CA SER A 23 -19.68 24.64 -9.68
C SER A 23 -19.35 24.16 -11.10
N SER A 24 -18.12 24.40 -11.55
CA SER A 24 -17.67 24.02 -12.90
C SER A 24 -17.26 22.54 -13.01
N SER A 25 -17.10 21.83 -11.88
CA SER A 25 -16.69 20.42 -11.91
C SER A 25 -17.83 19.43 -12.14
N LEU A 26 -19.08 19.88 -12.02
CA LEU A 26 -20.25 19.04 -12.16
C LEU A 26 -20.93 19.32 -13.49
N THR A 27 -21.33 18.25 -14.17
CA THR A 27 -22.13 18.37 -15.38
C THR A 27 -23.59 18.57 -14.97
N SER A 28 -24.33 19.41 -15.72
CA SER A 28 -25.77 19.49 -15.49
C SER A 28 -26.45 18.23 -16.04
N SER A 29 -27.55 17.82 -15.41
CA SER A 29 -28.36 16.70 -15.91
C SER A 29 -28.81 16.94 -17.36
N ALA A 30 -29.08 18.19 -17.72
CA ALA A 30 -29.47 18.57 -19.08
C ALA A 30 -28.33 18.32 -20.09
N ASP A 31 -27.11 18.75 -19.78
CA ASP A 31 -25.95 18.56 -20.66
C ASP A 31 -25.63 17.07 -20.83
N LEU A 32 -25.74 16.29 -19.76
CA LEU A 32 -25.55 14.84 -19.80
C LEU A 32 -26.63 14.16 -20.64
N VAL A 33 -27.89 14.56 -20.47
CA VAL A 33 -29.01 14.03 -21.25
C VAL A 33 -28.89 14.39 -22.73
N GLU A 34 -28.54 15.63 -23.06
CA GLU A 34 -28.32 16.07 -24.43
C GLU A 34 -27.24 15.24 -25.13
N ARG A 35 -26.10 15.01 -24.45
CA ARG A 35 -25.02 14.16 -24.94
C ARG A 35 -25.42 12.69 -25.16
N LEU A 36 -26.37 12.19 -24.37
CA LEU A 36 -26.82 10.78 -24.44
C LEU A 36 -28.00 10.54 -25.40
N ILE A 37 -28.78 11.59 -25.70
CA ILE A 37 -29.97 11.53 -26.55
C ILE A 37 -29.66 11.86 -28.01
N SER A 38 -28.62 12.64 -28.30
CA SER A 38 -28.34 13.18 -29.65
C SER A 38 -28.04 12.14 -30.76
N SER A 39 -28.13 10.84 -30.49
CA SER A 39 -27.82 9.75 -31.43
C SER A 39 -28.90 8.67 -31.42
N SER A 40 -29.23 8.12 -32.60
CA SER A 40 -30.18 7.01 -32.79
C SER A 40 -29.82 5.79 -31.93
N THR A 41 -30.81 4.98 -31.53
CA THR A 41 -30.59 3.78 -30.67
C THR A 41 -29.68 2.73 -31.30
N ASN A 42 -29.50 2.76 -32.62
CA ASN A 42 -28.68 1.82 -33.37
C ASN A 42 -27.33 2.39 -33.83
N ASP A 43 -26.99 3.61 -33.41
CA ASP A 43 -25.76 4.27 -33.83
C ASP A 43 -24.55 3.72 -33.06
N PRO A 44 -23.58 3.06 -33.72
CA PRO A 44 -22.37 2.56 -33.07
C PRO A 44 -21.46 3.67 -32.55
N SER A 45 -21.64 4.93 -33.01
CA SER A 45 -20.92 6.09 -32.51
C SER A 45 -21.57 6.75 -31.29
N ARG A 46 -22.69 6.20 -30.79
CA ARG A 46 -23.40 6.71 -29.62
C ARG A 46 -22.55 6.63 -28.34
N ALA A 47 -22.61 7.70 -27.56
CA ALA A 47 -22.07 7.72 -26.21
C ALA A 47 -22.80 6.68 -25.32
N LEU A 48 -22.03 5.82 -24.67
CA LEU A 48 -22.51 4.84 -23.70
C LEU A 48 -22.14 5.29 -22.29
N VAL A 49 -23.16 5.46 -21.43
CA VAL A 49 -22.92 5.43 -19.97
C VAL A 49 -22.63 4.00 -19.58
N MET A 50 -21.41 3.75 -19.09
CA MET A 50 -20.98 2.44 -18.65
C MET A 50 -21.74 2.04 -17.39
N ARG A 51 -22.75 1.16 -17.54
CA ARG A 51 -23.51 0.56 -16.44
C ARG A 51 -23.23 -0.94 -16.40
N PHE A 52 -22.35 -1.33 -15.50
CA PHE A 52 -21.92 -2.72 -15.41
C PHE A 52 -22.83 -3.58 -14.52
N ASN A 53 -23.13 -4.79 -14.99
CA ASN A 53 -23.73 -5.82 -14.15
C ASN A 53 -22.75 -6.30 -13.05
N ARG A 54 -23.25 -7.13 -12.12
CA ARG A 54 -22.41 -7.70 -11.05
C ARG A 54 -21.31 -8.60 -11.60
N GLN A 55 -21.64 -9.42 -12.59
CA GLN A 55 -20.69 -10.32 -13.24
C GLN A 55 -19.98 -9.62 -14.40
N TRP A 56 -18.66 -9.82 -14.50
CA TRP A 56 -17.88 -9.38 -15.65
C TRP A 56 -18.29 -10.15 -16.92
N LEU A 57 -18.41 -9.45 -18.05
CA LEU A 57 -18.87 -10.01 -19.34
C LEU A 57 -20.25 -10.69 -19.32
N ASP A 58 -21.13 -10.28 -18.41
CA ASP A 58 -22.53 -10.72 -18.43
C ASP A 58 -23.15 -10.42 -19.83
N PRO A 59 -23.69 -11.42 -20.54
CA PRO A 59 -24.28 -11.25 -21.88
C PRO A 59 -25.38 -10.20 -21.96
N TYR A 60 -26.05 -9.91 -20.84
CA TYR A 60 -27.11 -8.92 -20.74
C TYR A 60 -26.60 -7.53 -20.35
N CYS A 61 -25.34 -7.41 -19.94
CA CYS A 61 -24.70 -6.14 -19.60
C CYS A 61 -24.70 -5.20 -20.83
N PRO A 62 -25.24 -3.98 -20.71
CA PRO A 62 -25.27 -3.03 -21.83
C PRO A 62 -23.85 -2.69 -22.33
N VAL A 63 -22.87 -2.65 -21.43
CA VAL A 63 -21.47 -2.38 -21.79
C VAL A 63 -20.87 -3.48 -22.65
N TYR A 64 -21.14 -4.75 -22.31
CA TYR A 64 -20.62 -5.87 -23.09
C TYR A 64 -21.33 -6.01 -24.45
N LYS A 65 -22.64 -5.73 -24.50
CA LYS A 65 -23.40 -5.63 -25.77
C LYS A 65 -22.82 -4.56 -26.68
N TRP A 66 -22.57 -3.36 -26.15
CA TRP A 66 -21.95 -2.27 -26.89
C TRP A 66 -20.56 -2.66 -27.40
N TYR A 67 -19.71 -3.27 -26.57
CA TYR A 67 -18.39 -3.73 -26.99
C TYR A 67 -18.45 -4.75 -28.14
N ARG A 68 -19.38 -5.71 -28.07
CA ARG A 68 -19.60 -6.67 -29.17
C ARG A 68 -20.05 -5.99 -30.46
N GLN A 69 -20.89 -4.95 -30.38
CA GLN A 69 -21.27 -4.16 -31.53
C GLN A 69 -20.07 -3.42 -32.14
N GLN A 70 -19.20 -2.82 -31.31
CA GLN A 70 -17.96 -2.19 -31.80
C GLN A 70 -17.07 -3.19 -32.55
N ARG A 71 -16.90 -4.41 -32.03
CA ARG A 71 -16.16 -5.48 -32.71
C ARG A 71 -16.76 -5.94 -34.03
N GLN A 72 -18.06 -5.75 -34.24
CA GLN A 72 -18.75 -6.13 -35.47
C GLN A 72 -18.66 -5.03 -36.53
N VAL A 73 -18.76 -3.76 -36.11
CA VAL A 73 -18.78 -2.61 -37.02
C VAL A 73 -17.37 -2.16 -37.40
N ARG A 74 -16.39 -2.34 -36.51
CA ARG A 74 -15.01 -1.88 -36.71
C ARG A 74 -14.09 -3.03 -37.09
N SER A 75 -13.05 -2.71 -37.85
CA SER A 75 -12.02 -3.68 -38.24
C SER A 75 -11.15 -4.14 -37.06
N SER A 76 -11.05 -3.34 -36.00
CA SER A 76 -10.32 -3.66 -34.78
C SER A 76 -10.85 -2.89 -33.57
N THR A 77 -10.76 -3.51 -32.39
CA THR A 77 -10.91 -2.85 -31.08
C THR A 77 -9.60 -2.77 -30.32
N GLN A 78 -8.50 -3.15 -30.97
CA GLN A 78 -7.16 -3.06 -30.40
C GLN A 78 -6.62 -1.65 -30.50
N PHE A 79 -5.71 -1.31 -29.60
CA PHE A 79 -4.98 -0.05 -29.62
C PHE A 79 -3.57 -0.23 -29.05
N THR A 80 -2.65 0.56 -29.57
CA THR A 80 -1.29 0.71 -29.01
C THR A 80 -1.05 2.09 -28.41
N SER A 81 -1.97 3.05 -28.58
CA SER A 81 -1.79 4.43 -28.17
C SER A 81 -2.98 5.01 -27.41
N ILE A 82 -2.70 5.74 -26.35
CA ILE A 82 -3.69 6.48 -25.56
C ILE A 82 -3.21 7.91 -25.29
N GLU A 83 -4.09 8.88 -25.48
CA GLU A 83 -3.83 10.28 -25.24
C GLU A 83 -4.61 10.76 -24.02
N HIS A 84 -3.93 11.46 -23.14
CA HIS A 84 -4.51 12.10 -21.97
C HIS A 84 -4.66 13.59 -22.25
N TRP A 85 -5.90 14.06 -22.23
CA TRP A 85 -6.28 15.43 -22.57
C TRP A 85 -6.86 16.16 -21.37
N LYS A 86 -6.73 17.48 -21.39
CA LYS A 86 -7.28 18.38 -20.38
C LYS A 86 -7.93 19.58 -21.05
N THR A 87 -9.17 19.86 -20.68
CA THR A 87 -9.88 21.05 -21.16
C THR A 87 -9.23 22.33 -20.61
N ASN A 88 -9.31 23.43 -21.36
CA ASN A 88 -8.76 24.74 -20.99
C ASN A 88 -9.77 25.63 -20.25
N GLN A 89 -10.95 25.08 -19.91
CA GLN A 89 -12.02 25.83 -19.27
C GLN A 89 -11.75 25.98 -17.77
N ALA A 90 -11.42 27.18 -17.33
CA ALA A 90 -11.32 27.49 -15.90
C ALA A 90 -12.71 27.59 -15.26
N PRO A 91 -12.84 27.39 -13.94
CA PRO A 91 -11.78 27.05 -12.98
C PRO A 91 -11.53 25.54 -12.78
N PHE A 92 -12.39 24.67 -13.31
CA PHE A 92 -12.20 23.21 -13.28
C PHE A 92 -11.82 22.69 -14.66
N TYR A 93 -10.62 22.12 -14.75
CA TYR A 93 -10.12 21.53 -15.98
C TYR A 93 -10.48 20.05 -16.03
N HIS A 94 -11.51 19.71 -16.78
CA HIS A 94 -11.91 18.33 -17.03
C HIS A 94 -10.81 17.58 -17.80
N GLU A 95 -10.53 16.35 -17.39
CA GLU A 95 -9.52 15.48 -18.00
C GLU A 95 -10.19 14.22 -18.58
N TYR A 96 -9.74 13.77 -19.75
CA TYR A 96 -10.31 12.62 -20.46
C TYR A 96 -9.24 11.88 -21.26
N LEU A 97 -9.57 10.66 -21.69
CA LEU A 97 -8.70 9.83 -22.52
C LEU A 97 -9.24 9.75 -23.94
N ILE A 98 -8.34 9.82 -24.93
CA ILE A 98 -8.60 9.48 -26.33
C ILE A 98 -7.75 8.25 -26.68
N ILE A 99 -8.39 7.16 -27.05
CA ILE A 99 -7.76 5.91 -27.43
C ILE A 99 -7.77 5.84 -28.94
N ARG A 100 -6.61 5.69 -29.56
CA ARG A 100 -6.50 5.53 -31.01
C ARG A 100 -6.55 4.05 -31.35
N LEU A 101 -7.63 3.61 -32.00
CA LEU A 101 -7.80 2.22 -32.37
C LEU A 101 -6.87 1.90 -33.55
N ASP A 102 -6.37 0.67 -33.59
CA ASP A 102 -5.54 0.14 -34.67
C ASP A 102 -6.43 -0.28 -35.87
N THR A 103 -7.36 0.61 -36.26
CA THR A 103 -8.10 0.53 -37.51
C THR A 103 -7.35 1.39 -38.53
N GLY A 104 -7.11 0.91 -39.74
CA GLY A 104 -6.36 1.68 -40.75
C GLY A 104 -6.94 3.08 -41.05
N ASP A 105 -8.19 3.32 -40.62
CA ASP A 105 -8.96 4.56 -40.79
C ASP A 105 -8.76 5.59 -39.67
N GLY A 106 -8.03 5.23 -38.60
CA GLY A 106 -7.73 6.12 -37.48
C GLY A 106 -8.91 6.38 -36.55
N ASP A 107 -9.76 5.38 -36.34
CA ASP A 107 -10.88 5.48 -35.39
C ASP A 107 -10.39 5.81 -33.98
N VAL A 108 -11.22 6.56 -33.25
CA VAL A 108 -10.89 6.98 -31.89
C VAL A 108 -12.01 6.65 -30.92
N CYS A 109 -11.64 6.37 -29.67
CA CYS A 109 -12.56 6.16 -28.57
C CYS A 109 -12.28 7.16 -27.45
N ARG A 110 -13.26 7.99 -27.09
CA ARG A 110 -13.19 8.92 -25.97
C ARG A 110 -13.74 8.25 -24.72
N VAL A 111 -12.99 8.35 -23.62
CA VAL A 111 -13.38 7.82 -22.31
C VAL A 111 -13.26 8.94 -21.26
N GLU A 112 -14.32 9.17 -20.51
CA GLU A 112 -14.35 10.22 -19.49
C GLU A 112 -15.27 9.87 -18.32
N ARG A 113 -15.08 10.56 -17.19
CA ARG A 113 -15.91 10.41 -15.98
C ARG A 113 -16.46 11.76 -15.55
N MET A 114 -17.77 11.83 -15.34
CA MET A 114 -18.48 13.04 -14.93
C MET A 114 -19.20 12.85 -13.61
N GLY A 115 -19.36 13.94 -12.86
CA GLY A 115 -20.16 13.97 -11.64
C GLY A 115 -21.51 14.62 -11.91
N GLU A 116 -22.59 13.94 -11.55
CA GLU A 116 -23.95 14.49 -11.54
C GLU A 116 -24.45 14.53 -10.09
N GLY A 117 -24.97 15.68 -9.67
CA GLY A 117 -25.57 15.86 -8.35
C GLY A 117 -25.35 17.26 -7.80
N SER A 118 -25.62 17.44 -6.50
CA SER A 118 -25.42 18.74 -5.87
C SER A 118 -23.94 19.02 -5.59
N ARG A 119 -23.56 20.29 -5.61
CA ARG A 119 -22.23 20.78 -5.18
C ARG A 119 -21.84 20.27 -3.79
N ARG A 120 -22.83 20.15 -2.90
CA ARG A 120 -22.65 19.68 -1.53
C ARG A 120 -22.31 18.19 -1.51
N ASP A 121 -22.86 17.39 -2.41
CA ASP A 121 -22.61 15.95 -2.45
C ASP A 121 -21.24 15.64 -3.03
N ALA A 122 -20.82 16.35 -4.08
CA ALA A 122 -19.51 16.18 -4.72
C ALA A 122 -18.31 16.41 -3.79
N ILE A 123 -18.49 17.20 -2.72
CA ILE A 123 -17.44 17.46 -1.72
C ILE A 123 -17.55 16.59 -0.47
N LYS A 124 -18.62 15.81 -0.31
CA LYS A 124 -18.74 14.84 0.79
C LYS A 124 -17.83 13.63 0.52
N ARG A 125 -17.51 12.90 1.58
CA ARG A 125 -16.77 11.63 1.49
C ARG A 125 -17.39 10.62 0.53
N LEU A 126 -18.72 10.53 0.49
CA LEU A 126 -19.45 9.62 -0.40
C LEU A 126 -19.48 10.10 -1.85
N GLY A 127 -19.36 11.42 -2.08
CA GLY A 127 -19.50 12.00 -3.41
C GLY A 127 -20.94 12.07 -3.91
N CYS A 128 -21.06 12.34 -5.21
CA CYS A 128 -22.30 12.27 -5.98
C CYS A 128 -22.24 11.11 -6.99
N THR A 129 -23.25 10.98 -7.85
CA THR A 129 -23.28 9.93 -8.88
C THR A 129 -22.17 10.16 -9.89
N ALA A 130 -21.39 9.11 -10.17
CA ALA A 130 -20.41 9.11 -11.25
C ALA A 130 -21.01 8.54 -12.53
N TYR A 131 -20.71 9.19 -13.65
CA TYR A 131 -21.03 8.73 -14.99
C TYR A 131 -19.73 8.49 -15.74
N ASP A 132 -19.32 7.23 -15.85
CA ASP A 132 -18.25 6.84 -16.75
C ASP A 132 -18.85 6.68 -18.14
N ILE A 133 -18.33 7.41 -19.13
CA ILE A 133 -18.84 7.47 -20.49
C ILE A 133 -17.75 7.01 -21.45
N ILE A 134 -18.16 6.20 -22.44
CA ILE A 134 -17.30 5.79 -23.55
C ILE A 134 -18.02 6.07 -24.89
N GLN A 135 -17.30 6.60 -25.86
CA GLN A 135 -17.86 6.91 -27.18
C GLN A 135 -16.81 6.65 -28.27
N CYS A 136 -17.16 5.85 -29.28
CA CYS A 136 -16.30 5.61 -30.44
C CYS A 136 -16.70 6.51 -31.60
N PHE A 137 -15.73 6.94 -32.39
CA PHE A 137 -15.92 7.77 -33.56
C PHE A 137 -15.03 7.24 -34.69
N SER A 138 -15.50 7.35 -35.93
CA SER A 138 -14.54 7.40 -37.04
C SER A 138 -13.71 8.67 -36.97
N SER A 139 -12.55 8.67 -37.64
CA SER A 139 -11.66 9.84 -37.67
C SER A 139 -12.38 11.11 -38.16
N SER A 140 -13.22 10.99 -39.20
CA SER A 140 -14.00 12.10 -39.76
C SER A 140 -15.17 12.53 -38.87
N GLU A 141 -15.87 11.59 -38.23
CA GLU A 141 -16.90 11.88 -37.24
C GLU A 141 -16.33 12.65 -36.07
N TYR A 142 -15.18 12.22 -35.53
CA TYR A 142 -14.55 12.90 -34.40
C TYR A 142 -14.16 14.33 -34.77
N ALA A 143 -13.51 14.53 -35.92
CA ALA A 143 -13.09 15.86 -36.38
C ALA A 143 -14.25 16.85 -36.59
N SER A 144 -15.44 16.34 -36.97
CA SER A 144 -16.63 17.17 -37.18
C SER A 144 -17.47 17.38 -35.91
N ASN A 145 -17.38 16.46 -34.95
CA ASN A 145 -18.16 16.48 -33.70
C ASN A 145 -17.84 17.72 -32.83
N PRO A 146 -18.84 18.41 -32.25
CA PRO A 146 -18.61 19.52 -31.33
C PRO A 146 -17.66 19.21 -30.17
N ILE A 147 -17.65 17.97 -29.69
CA ILE A 147 -16.86 17.55 -28.53
C ILE A 147 -15.34 17.58 -28.78
N SER A 148 -14.91 17.47 -30.05
CA SER A 148 -13.49 17.59 -30.43
C SER A 148 -13.05 19.03 -30.60
N LYS A 149 -14.00 19.97 -30.69
CA LYS A 149 -13.76 21.41 -30.83
C LYS A 149 -13.68 22.12 -29.48
N GLU A 150 -13.96 21.42 -28.38
CA GLU A 150 -13.77 21.93 -27.02
C GLU A 150 -12.30 22.34 -26.83
N PRO A 151 -12.00 23.57 -26.37
CA PRO A 151 -10.64 23.98 -26.12
C PRO A 151 -9.97 23.04 -25.11
N ALA A 152 -8.96 22.30 -25.54
CA ALA A 152 -8.22 21.35 -24.72
C ALA A 152 -6.74 21.31 -25.09
N GLU A 153 -5.92 20.92 -24.13
CA GLU A 153 -4.50 20.66 -24.29
C GLU A 153 -4.22 19.16 -24.14
N LEU A 154 -3.34 18.64 -25.00
CA LEU A 154 -2.77 17.31 -24.81
C LEU A 154 -1.82 17.37 -23.60
N ILE A 155 -2.08 16.60 -22.56
CA ILE A 155 -1.12 16.43 -21.46
C ILE A 155 0.02 15.54 -21.94
N CYS A 156 -0.35 14.36 -22.43
CA CYS A 156 0.58 13.37 -22.95
C CYS A 156 -0.10 12.35 -23.84
N ARG A 157 0.62 11.87 -24.83
CA ARG A 157 0.33 10.64 -25.56
C ARG A 157 1.24 9.52 -25.04
N VAL A 158 0.68 8.35 -24.80
CA VAL A 158 1.38 7.17 -24.31
C VAL A 158 1.22 6.07 -25.35
N ASP A 159 2.32 5.66 -25.98
CA ASP A 159 2.39 4.54 -26.90
C ASP A 159 2.99 3.33 -26.17
N PHE A 160 2.24 2.23 -26.14
CA PHE A 160 2.61 0.99 -25.48
C PHE A 160 3.35 0.04 -26.44
N PRO A 161 4.28 -0.79 -25.94
CA PRO A 161 5.03 -1.75 -26.75
C PRO A 161 4.21 -2.98 -27.17
N ARG A 162 2.96 -3.07 -26.71
CA ARG A 162 2.01 -4.14 -27.02
C ARG A 162 0.64 -3.55 -27.31
N ALA A 163 -0.15 -4.28 -28.10
CA ALA A 163 -1.56 -3.97 -28.26
C ALA A 163 -2.34 -4.32 -26.98
N PHE A 164 -3.29 -3.45 -26.66
CA PHE A 164 -4.39 -3.66 -25.73
C PHE A 164 -5.70 -3.68 -26.51
N ASP A 165 -6.79 -4.12 -25.90
CA ASP A 165 -8.13 -4.11 -26.49
C ASP A 165 -9.05 -3.16 -25.72
N LEU A 166 -10.09 -2.58 -26.33
CA LEU A 166 -11.07 -1.76 -25.60
C LEU A 166 -11.69 -2.48 -24.39
N GLN A 167 -11.84 -3.80 -24.44
CA GLN A 167 -12.23 -4.61 -23.28
C GLN A 167 -11.28 -4.41 -22.09
N ASP A 168 -10.01 -4.08 -22.36
CA ASP A 168 -9.03 -3.73 -21.36
C ASP A 168 -9.49 -2.50 -20.55
N ILE A 169 -9.86 -1.43 -21.23
CA ILE A 169 -10.36 -0.21 -20.58
C ILE A 169 -11.67 -0.46 -19.84
N LEU A 170 -12.56 -1.24 -20.43
CA LEU A 170 -13.86 -1.54 -19.85
C LEU A 170 -13.75 -2.30 -18.53
N ALA A 171 -12.78 -3.20 -18.36
CA ALA A 171 -12.63 -3.88 -17.07
C ALA A 171 -12.01 -3.00 -15.99
N ILE A 172 -11.18 -2.02 -16.37
CA ILE A 172 -10.69 -1.00 -15.44
C ILE A 172 -11.87 -0.17 -14.93
N CYS A 173 -12.73 0.30 -15.85
CA CYS A 173 -13.95 1.03 -15.48
C CYS A 173 -14.91 0.17 -14.63
N TRP A 174 -15.06 -1.12 -14.97
CA TRP A 174 -15.84 -2.07 -14.18
C TRP A 174 -15.32 -2.14 -12.74
N SER A 175 -14.00 -2.28 -12.58
CA SER A 175 -13.38 -2.38 -11.27
C SER A 175 -13.45 -1.08 -10.46
N ILE A 176 -13.33 0.09 -11.10
CA ILE A 176 -13.58 1.39 -10.48
C ILE A 176 -15.01 1.46 -9.92
N GLN A 177 -16.01 1.04 -10.70
CA GLN A 177 -17.41 1.05 -10.24
C GLN A 177 -17.73 0.00 -9.17
N LYS A 178 -17.00 -1.12 -9.13
CA LYS A 178 -17.17 -2.16 -8.10
C LYS A 178 -16.45 -1.84 -6.80
N THR A 179 -15.37 -1.06 -6.85
CA THR A 179 -14.62 -0.64 -5.67
C THR A 179 -15.45 0.41 -4.89
N PRO A 180 -15.98 0.09 -3.70
CA PRO A 180 -16.97 0.95 -3.03
C PRO A 180 -16.49 2.38 -2.78
N ARG A 181 -15.19 2.56 -2.55
CA ARG A 181 -14.60 3.86 -2.23
C ARG A 181 -14.59 4.80 -3.45
N CYS A 182 -14.35 4.29 -4.65
CA CYS A 182 -14.24 5.08 -5.87
C CYS A 182 -15.38 4.86 -6.87
N ALA A 183 -16.45 4.16 -6.47
CA ALA A 183 -17.67 4.02 -7.27
C ALA A 183 -18.39 5.37 -7.47
N GLY A 184 -18.34 6.26 -6.48
CA GLY A 184 -18.92 7.61 -6.54
C GLY A 184 -17.97 8.66 -7.12
N TYR A 185 -18.51 9.83 -7.47
CA TYR A 185 -17.73 10.99 -7.92
C TYR A 185 -17.45 11.90 -6.73
N THR A 186 -16.18 12.05 -6.37
CA THR A 186 -15.75 13.07 -5.39
C THR A 186 -14.81 14.06 -6.07
N LEU A 187 -15.00 15.34 -5.79
CA LEU A 187 -14.16 16.39 -6.36
C LEU A 187 -12.71 16.32 -5.88
N GLN A 188 -12.51 15.81 -4.66
CA GLN A 188 -11.20 15.69 -4.04
C GLN A 188 -10.40 14.51 -4.57
N ARG A 189 -11.03 13.35 -4.80
CA ARG A 189 -10.29 12.09 -5.01
C ARG A 189 -10.71 11.28 -6.24
N TYR A 190 -12.01 11.14 -6.52
CA TYR A 190 -12.55 10.12 -7.45
C TYR A 190 -13.30 10.72 -8.64
N ASN A 191 -12.68 11.72 -9.28
CA ASN A 191 -13.23 12.50 -10.40
C ASN A 191 -12.66 12.02 -11.76
N CYS A 192 -12.81 12.84 -12.82
CA CYS A 192 -12.28 12.58 -14.16
C CYS A 192 -10.78 12.28 -14.20
N TYR A 193 -10.02 12.99 -13.36
CA TYR A 193 -8.59 12.84 -13.22
C TYR A 193 -8.20 11.46 -12.65
N PHE A 194 -8.96 10.97 -11.65
CA PHE A 194 -8.77 9.63 -11.10
C PHE A 194 -8.95 8.53 -12.15
N LEU A 195 -10.01 8.62 -12.97
CA LEU A 195 -10.23 7.67 -14.05
C LEU A 195 -9.04 7.64 -15.03
N CYS A 196 -8.60 8.82 -15.49
CA CYS A 196 -7.53 8.92 -16.48
C CYS A 196 -6.24 8.29 -15.96
N LEU A 197 -5.82 8.66 -14.74
CA LEU A 197 -4.59 8.14 -14.16
C LEU A 197 -4.68 6.67 -13.76
N THR A 198 -5.85 6.20 -13.32
CA THR A 198 -6.03 4.78 -12.96
C THR A 198 -5.87 3.91 -14.18
N THR A 199 -6.49 4.30 -15.30
CA THR A 199 -6.32 3.60 -16.58
C THR A 199 -4.86 3.55 -17.01
N LEU A 200 -4.16 4.69 -16.99
CA LEU A 200 -2.75 4.72 -17.38
C LEU A 200 -1.87 3.87 -16.43
N ALA A 201 -2.10 3.93 -15.12
CA ALA A 201 -1.33 3.16 -14.13
C ALA A 201 -1.50 1.65 -14.31
N VAL A 202 -2.75 1.21 -14.53
CA VAL A 202 -3.09 -0.20 -14.75
C VAL A 202 -2.48 -0.70 -16.06
N LEU A 203 -2.62 0.04 -17.16
CA LEU A 203 -2.02 -0.36 -18.44
C LEU A 203 -0.48 -0.39 -18.37
N ALA A 204 0.14 0.60 -17.72
CA ALA A 204 1.57 0.60 -17.47
C ALA A 204 2.02 -0.62 -16.67
N ARG A 205 1.29 -0.98 -15.60
CA ARG A 205 1.57 -2.18 -14.80
C ARG A 205 1.46 -3.47 -15.62
N ARG A 206 0.55 -3.52 -16.60
CA ARG A 206 0.40 -4.65 -17.54
C ARG A 206 1.44 -4.71 -18.64
N VAL A 207 2.09 -3.60 -18.97
CA VAL A 207 3.33 -3.63 -19.74
C VAL A 207 4.44 -4.20 -18.88
N GLY A 208 4.57 -3.72 -17.62
CA GLY A 208 5.62 -4.13 -16.70
C GLY A 208 5.66 -5.62 -16.40
N ARG A 209 4.50 -6.30 -16.27
CA ARG A 209 4.40 -7.76 -15.99
C ARG A 209 5.45 -8.27 -15.00
N TRP A 210 5.61 -7.58 -13.86
CA TRP A 210 6.72 -7.84 -12.94
C TRP A 210 6.75 -9.29 -12.44
N GLU A 211 5.58 -9.92 -12.31
CA GLU A 211 5.44 -11.33 -11.97
C GLU A 211 6.08 -12.26 -13.02
N GLY A 212 6.08 -11.85 -14.29
CA GLY A 212 6.65 -12.56 -15.41
C GLY A 212 8.15 -12.31 -15.61
N MET A 213 8.78 -11.39 -14.87
CA MET A 213 10.20 -11.10 -15.02
C MET A 213 11.11 -12.10 -14.31
N LEU A 214 10.54 -12.90 -13.40
CA LEU A 214 11.21 -14.00 -12.69
C LEU A 214 10.56 -15.36 -13.01
N ASP A 215 9.84 -15.46 -14.13
CA ASP A 215 8.99 -16.62 -14.46
C ASP A 215 9.73 -17.91 -14.80
N THR A 216 11.04 -17.81 -15.05
CA THR A 216 11.87 -19.01 -15.22
C THR A 216 12.43 -19.47 -13.89
N GLU A 217 12.32 -20.76 -13.61
CA GLU A 217 12.92 -21.40 -12.43
C GLU A 217 14.42 -21.07 -12.32
N THR A 218 15.11 -20.90 -13.45
CA THR A 218 16.52 -20.48 -13.51
C THR A 218 16.73 -19.04 -13.05
N SER A 219 15.83 -18.11 -13.39
CA SER A 219 15.92 -16.72 -12.93
C SER A 219 15.63 -16.58 -11.43
N TRP A 220 14.62 -17.29 -10.92
CA TRP A 220 14.27 -17.29 -9.51
C TRP A 220 15.35 -17.96 -8.65
N SER A 221 15.77 -19.18 -9.00
CA SER A 221 16.84 -19.89 -8.30
C SER A 221 18.15 -19.09 -8.32
N GLY A 222 18.48 -18.44 -9.45
CA GLY A 222 19.62 -17.51 -9.54
C GLY A 222 19.51 -16.33 -8.57
N LEU A 223 18.31 -15.75 -8.43
CA LEU A 223 18.05 -14.68 -7.47
C LEU A 223 18.15 -15.17 -6.02
N VAL A 224 17.55 -16.31 -5.68
CA VAL A 224 17.63 -16.92 -4.35
C VAL A 224 19.09 -17.22 -4.00
N ASN A 225 19.85 -17.84 -4.90
CA ASN A 225 21.28 -18.11 -4.71
C ASN A 225 22.08 -16.83 -4.44
N HIS A 226 21.80 -15.77 -5.20
CA HIS A 226 22.44 -14.47 -5.01
C HIS A 226 22.12 -13.88 -3.63
N VAL A 227 20.84 -13.89 -3.23
CA VAL A 227 20.41 -13.36 -1.93
C VAL A 227 20.99 -14.17 -0.77
N ILE A 228 20.96 -15.50 -0.85
CA ILE A 228 21.54 -16.37 0.18
C ILE A 228 23.05 -16.10 0.31
N SER A 229 23.77 -16.01 -0.82
CA SER A 229 25.19 -15.67 -0.83
C SER A 229 25.47 -14.28 -0.25
N TYR A 230 24.61 -13.30 -0.55
CA TYR A 230 24.68 -11.96 0.03
C TYR A 230 24.48 -12.00 1.55
N LEU A 231 23.40 -12.60 2.05
CA LEU A 231 23.10 -12.71 3.48
C LEU A 231 24.17 -13.48 4.26
N GLN A 232 24.85 -14.41 3.59
CA GLN A 232 25.98 -15.17 4.11
C GLN A 232 27.24 -14.30 4.33
N GLN A 233 27.46 -13.31 3.46
CA GLN A 233 28.67 -12.46 3.46
C GLN A 233 28.44 -11.13 4.19
N THR A 234 27.21 -10.64 4.21
CA THR A 234 26.85 -9.35 4.80
C THR A 234 27.05 -9.38 6.30
N ARG A 235 27.83 -8.44 6.82
CA ARG A 235 27.98 -8.29 8.27
C ARG A 235 26.67 -7.72 8.84
N CYS A 236 26.27 -8.19 10.02
CA CYS A 236 25.12 -7.62 10.75
C CYS A 236 25.48 -6.27 11.37
N GLU A 237 25.98 -5.35 10.55
CA GLU A 237 26.35 -3.99 10.96
C GLU A 237 25.11 -3.10 11.04
N ASP A 238 24.08 -3.36 10.23
CA ASP A 238 22.77 -2.71 10.36
C ASP A 238 21.92 -3.43 11.41
N PRO A 239 21.63 -2.76 12.55
CA PRO A 239 20.84 -3.32 13.62
C PRO A 239 19.42 -3.69 13.29
N ASP A 240 18.83 -2.90 12.40
CA ASP A 240 17.41 -2.93 12.14
C ASP A 240 17.08 -4.03 11.13
N GLU A 241 18.08 -4.45 10.35
CA GLU A 241 17.90 -5.29 9.16
C GLU A 241 18.24 -6.77 9.36
N TYR A 242 19.22 -7.11 10.20
CA TYR A 242 19.81 -8.47 10.19
C TYR A 242 19.82 -9.18 11.54
N ILE A 243 19.10 -8.68 12.56
CA ILE A 243 19.14 -9.28 13.90
C ILE A 243 18.77 -10.77 13.91
N GLY A 244 17.83 -11.18 13.04
CA GLY A 244 17.42 -12.58 12.91
C GLY A 244 18.58 -13.49 12.49
N LEU A 245 19.49 -13.01 11.63
CA LEU A 245 20.69 -13.75 11.24
C LEU A 245 21.86 -13.55 12.20
N GLY A 246 21.97 -12.37 12.82
CA GLY A 246 23.02 -12.09 13.81
C GLY A 246 22.93 -12.98 15.05
N ILE A 247 21.75 -13.50 15.36
CA ILE A 247 21.56 -14.46 16.46
C ILE A 247 22.22 -15.80 16.15
N CYS A 248 22.23 -16.23 14.89
CA CYS A 248 22.96 -17.44 14.48
C CYS A 248 24.46 -17.32 14.80
N ASP A 249 25.06 -16.15 14.59
CA ASP A 249 26.47 -15.86 14.92
C ASP A 249 26.74 -15.95 16.43
N LEU A 250 25.76 -15.63 17.27
CA LEU A 250 25.89 -15.70 18.73
C LEU A 250 25.79 -17.14 19.25
N ILE A 251 24.95 -17.97 18.62
CA ILE A 251 24.71 -19.36 19.02
C ILE A 251 25.95 -20.21 18.70
N GLU A 252 26.56 -20.08 17.51
CA GLU A 252 27.66 -20.95 17.08
C GLU A 252 28.88 -20.22 16.48
N PRO A 253 29.62 -19.38 17.22
CA PRO A 253 30.72 -18.58 16.68
C PRO A 253 31.96 -19.39 16.30
N ASN A 254 32.03 -20.66 16.72
CA ASN A 254 33.14 -21.54 16.38
C ASN A 254 32.90 -22.25 15.04
N GLN A 255 31.68 -22.17 14.48
CA GLN A 255 31.45 -22.65 13.13
C GLN A 255 32.07 -21.67 12.13
N ALA A 256 32.68 -22.22 11.07
CA ALA A 256 33.14 -21.42 9.94
C ALA A 256 31.98 -20.70 9.24
N ASN A 257 30.77 -21.27 9.35
CA ASN A 257 29.55 -20.70 8.80
C ASN A 257 28.37 -20.79 9.80
N PRO A 258 28.30 -19.89 10.80
CA PRO A 258 27.26 -19.92 11.84
C PRO A 258 25.84 -19.72 11.29
N ARG A 259 25.70 -19.11 10.12
CA ARG A 259 24.39 -18.83 9.48
C ARG A 259 23.98 -19.90 8.48
N GLY A 260 24.91 -20.75 8.05
CA GLY A 260 24.76 -21.68 6.94
C GLY A 260 23.53 -22.55 7.11
N THR A 261 23.35 -23.15 8.28
CA THR A 261 22.21 -24.05 8.52
C THR A 261 20.84 -23.35 8.37
N MET A 262 20.71 -22.10 8.83
CA MET A 262 19.49 -21.31 8.63
C MET A 262 19.30 -20.90 7.17
N LEU A 263 20.37 -20.45 6.53
CA LEU A 263 20.33 -20.00 5.13
C LEU A 263 20.09 -21.17 4.16
N ASP A 264 20.58 -22.37 4.45
CA ASP A 264 20.31 -23.59 3.68
C ASP A 264 18.84 -24.01 3.82
N ALA A 265 18.27 -23.92 5.02
CA ALA A 265 16.84 -24.18 5.25
C ALA A 265 15.96 -23.18 4.47
N LEU A 266 16.32 -21.89 4.53
CA LEU A 266 15.65 -20.84 3.77
C LEU A 266 15.78 -21.07 2.25
N HIS A 267 16.97 -21.44 1.77
CA HIS A 267 17.21 -21.75 0.37
C HIS A 267 16.28 -22.86 -0.13
N GLY A 268 16.17 -23.96 0.64
CA GLY A 268 15.27 -25.07 0.30
C GLY A 268 13.81 -24.65 0.18
N CYS A 269 13.29 -23.91 1.16
CA CYS A 269 11.90 -23.44 1.15
C CYS A 269 11.64 -22.43 0.03
N LEU A 270 12.53 -21.45 -0.17
CA LEU A 270 12.39 -20.44 -1.22
C LEU A 270 12.50 -21.03 -2.62
N SER A 271 13.35 -22.05 -2.82
CA SER A 271 13.52 -22.71 -4.12
C SER A 271 12.31 -23.56 -4.52
N HIS A 272 11.58 -24.14 -3.55
CA HIS A 272 10.43 -25.01 -3.84
C HIS A 272 9.14 -24.23 -4.15
N GLU A 273 8.74 -23.31 -3.28
CA GLU A 273 7.43 -22.64 -3.36
C GLU A 273 7.53 -21.11 -3.49
N GLY A 274 8.72 -20.54 -3.27
CA GLY A 274 8.93 -19.10 -3.26
C GLY A 274 8.57 -18.41 -4.58
N LEU A 275 8.77 -19.07 -5.72
CA LEU A 275 8.41 -18.53 -7.04
C LEU A 275 6.88 -18.37 -7.20
N THR A 276 6.11 -19.35 -6.76
CA THR A 276 4.64 -19.29 -6.82
C THR A 276 4.10 -18.20 -5.90
N ALA A 277 4.65 -18.09 -4.69
CA ALA A 277 4.31 -17.03 -3.75
C ALA A 277 4.67 -15.64 -4.31
N TRP A 278 5.88 -15.50 -4.85
CA TRP A 278 6.33 -14.30 -5.55
C TRP A 278 5.34 -13.88 -6.65
N GLY A 279 5.01 -14.80 -7.57
CA GLY A 279 4.15 -14.52 -8.71
C GLY A 279 2.76 -14.09 -8.27
N THR A 280 2.19 -14.80 -7.28
CA THR A 280 0.86 -14.50 -6.72
C THR A 280 0.82 -13.09 -6.13
N PHE A 281 1.73 -12.75 -5.21
CA PHE A 281 1.67 -11.44 -4.54
C PHE A 281 2.08 -10.28 -5.46
N THR A 282 3.09 -10.48 -6.32
CA THR A 282 3.50 -9.48 -7.30
C THR A 282 2.38 -9.16 -8.28
N SER A 283 1.61 -10.17 -8.72
CA SER A 283 0.46 -9.97 -9.60
C SER A 283 -0.64 -9.10 -8.97
N THR A 284 -0.75 -9.06 -7.64
CA THR A 284 -1.72 -8.21 -6.92
C THR A 284 -1.18 -6.82 -6.53
N THR A 285 0.07 -6.52 -6.90
CA THR A 285 0.75 -5.28 -6.54
C THR A 285 0.77 -4.31 -7.72
N LEU A 286 0.08 -3.17 -7.57
CA LEU A 286 0.05 -2.11 -8.60
C LEU A 286 1.34 -1.30 -8.63
N TRP A 287 1.81 -0.85 -7.46
CA TRP A 287 2.91 0.12 -7.36
C TRP A 287 4.23 -0.56 -7.06
N MET A 288 5.30 -0.11 -7.74
CA MET A 288 6.66 -0.63 -7.51
C MET A 288 7.14 -0.35 -6.08
N LYS A 289 6.71 0.78 -5.49
CA LYS A 289 7.05 1.14 -4.11
C LYS A 289 6.49 0.17 -3.06
N ASP A 290 5.41 -0.54 -3.39
CA ASP A 290 4.75 -1.46 -2.46
C ASP A 290 5.23 -2.91 -2.65
N LEU A 291 6.10 -3.13 -3.65
CA LEU A 291 6.58 -4.45 -4.03
C LEU A 291 7.39 -5.12 -2.92
N GLU A 292 8.30 -4.39 -2.26
CA GLU A 292 9.09 -4.91 -1.13
C GLU A 292 8.18 -5.43 -0.01
N GLU A 293 7.19 -4.64 0.42
CA GLU A 293 6.23 -5.04 1.46
C GLU A 293 5.35 -6.22 1.03
N ALA A 294 4.98 -6.29 -0.26
CA ALA A 294 4.23 -7.41 -0.81
C ALA A 294 5.06 -8.71 -0.76
N ILE A 295 6.35 -8.64 -1.09
CA ILE A 295 7.28 -9.78 -1.06
C ILE A 295 7.54 -10.25 0.36
N THR A 296 7.84 -9.34 1.27
CA THR A 296 8.06 -9.67 2.68
C THR A 296 6.86 -10.42 3.25
N ARG A 297 5.64 -9.99 2.93
CA ARG A 297 4.41 -10.71 3.31
C ARG A 297 4.24 -12.04 2.60
N SER A 298 4.60 -12.13 1.33
CA SER A 298 4.44 -13.38 0.56
C SER A 298 5.37 -14.49 1.05
N LEU A 299 6.57 -14.11 1.49
CA LEU A 299 7.60 -15.04 1.94
C LEU A 299 7.52 -15.34 3.43
N ALA A 300 6.60 -14.69 4.15
CA ALA A 300 6.46 -14.83 5.59
C ALA A 300 6.27 -16.28 6.03
N SER A 301 5.37 -17.01 5.38
CA SER A 301 5.13 -18.43 5.66
C SER A 301 6.34 -19.31 5.33
N HIS A 302 7.06 -19.01 4.25
CA HIS A 302 8.22 -19.80 3.83
C HIS A 302 9.38 -19.67 4.81
N VAL A 303 9.56 -18.49 5.39
CA VAL A 303 10.53 -18.27 6.46
C VAL A 303 10.12 -19.03 7.72
N GLU A 304 8.82 -19.04 8.05
CA GLU A 304 8.29 -19.81 9.18
C GLU A 304 8.44 -21.32 8.98
N ASP A 305 8.22 -21.82 7.77
CA ASP A 305 8.39 -23.23 7.40
C ASP A 305 9.87 -23.65 7.42
N ALA A 306 10.76 -22.82 6.89
CA ALA A 306 12.20 -23.03 6.97
C ALA A 306 12.65 -23.11 8.44
N PHE A 307 12.19 -22.17 9.25
CA PHE A 307 12.48 -22.13 10.68
C PHE A 307 11.93 -23.36 11.41
N THR A 308 10.70 -23.77 11.12
CA THR A 308 10.06 -24.92 11.76
C THR A 308 10.74 -26.23 11.36
N THR A 309 11.07 -26.39 10.08
CA THR A 309 11.87 -27.52 9.58
C THR A 309 13.21 -27.62 10.29
N LEU A 310 13.88 -26.48 10.42
CA LEU A 310 15.19 -26.40 11.07
C LEU A 310 15.10 -26.76 12.55
N LEU A 311 14.11 -26.25 13.28
CA LEU A 311 13.84 -26.67 14.66
C LEU A 311 13.44 -28.14 14.76
N GLY A 312 12.77 -28.71 13.76
CA GLY A 312 12.47 -30.14 13.74
C GLY A 312 13.70 -31.05 13.57
N SER A 313 14.85 -30.49 13.17
CA SER A 313 16.06 -31.27 12.95
C SER A 313 16.71 -31.73 14.26
N ASN A 314 17.36 -32.89 14.23
CA ASN A 314 18.12 -33.44 15.37
C ASN A 314 19.52 -32.80 15.53
N SER A 315 19.80 -31.67 14.89
CA SER A 315 21.09 -31.00 14.93
C SER A 315 21.39 -30.41 16.32
N THR A 316 22.67 -30.30 16.67
CA THR A 316 23.11 -29.63 17.90
C THR A 316 22.64 -28.18 17.93
N TRP A 317 22.71 -27.49 16.79
CA TRP A 317 22.17 -26.14 16.59
C TRP A 317 20.69 -26.07 16.97
N SER A 318 19.86 -26.96 16.40
CA SER A 318 18.42 -26.98 16.64
C SER A 318 18.08 -27.18 18.12
N LYS A 319 18.75 -28.12 18.80
CA LYS A 319 18.56 -28.34 20.24
C LYS A 319 18.90 -27.09 21.04
N MET A 320 20.04 -26.45 20.76
CA MET A 320 20.44 -25.22 21.45
C MET A 320 19.44 -24.08 21.21
N VAL A 321 18.92 -23.96 20.00
CA VAL A 321 17.88 -22.97 19.69
C VAL A 321 16.57 -23.28 20.39
N GLN A 322 16.12 -24.54 20.38
CA GLN A 322 14.93 -24.95 21.12
C GLN A 322 15.08 -24.68 22.62
N ASP A 323 16.26 -24.91 23.19
CA ASP A 323 16.53 -24.63 24.60
C ASP A 323 16.40 -23.13 24.90
N ILE A 324 16.89 -22.27 24.00
CA ILE A 324 16.74 -20.80 24.12
C ILE A 324 15.27 -20.39 23.98
N LEU A 325 14.55 -20.92 22.99
CA LEU A 325 13.18 -20.53 22.68
C LEU A 325 12.14 -21.06 23.68
N ASN A 326 12.38 -22.25 24.23
CA ASN A 326 11.53 -22.90 25.22
C ASN A 326 11.95 -22.58 26.67
N PHE A 327 12.91 -21.66 26.85
CA PHE A 327 13.35 -21.25 28.17
C PHE A 327 12.19 -20.61 28.95
N ASP A 328 11.86 -21.21 30.10
CA ASP A 328 10.84 -20.66 30.99
C ASP A 328 11.46 -19.52 31.81
N ARG A 329 11.16 -18.29 31.40
CA ARG A 329 11.67 -17.06 32.03
C ARG A 329 11.14 -16.85 33.45
N ASN A 330 10.10 -17.58 33.85
CA ASN A 330 9.52 -17.49 35.19
C ASN A 330 10.08 -18.55 36.14
N ASP A 331 10.88 -19.49 35.64
CA ASP A 331 11.49 -20.55 36.42
C ASP A 331 12.82 -20.09 37.03
N ALA A 332 12.78 -19.76 38.32
CA ALA A 332 13.94 -19.29 39.06
C ALA A 332 15.10 -20.32 39.09
N ASP A 333 14.81 -21.61 39.01
CA ASP A 333 15.84 -22.66 39.00
C ASP A 333 16.54 -22.71 37.64
N LYS A 334 15.80 -22.54 36.54
CA LYS A 334 16.40 -22.40 35.20
C LYS A 334 17.22 -21.11 35.06
N LEU A 335 16.75 -19.98 35.59
CA LEU A 335 17.52 -18.74 35.62
C LEU A 335 18.84 -18.91 36.37
N ARG A 336 18.81 -19.57 37.53
CA ARG A 336 20.02 -19.92 38.29
C ARG A 336 20.93 -20.89 37.53
N ALA A 337 20.39 -21.88 36.84
CA ALA A 337 21.16 -22.83 36.04
C ALA A 337 21.92 -22.16 34.88
N TYR A 338 21.37 -21.07 34.33
CA TYR A 338 22.02 -20.27 33.28
C TYR A 338 22.89 -19.13 33.84
N ASP A 339 23.00 -19.00 35.17
CA ASP A 339 23.70 -17.92 35.87
C ASP A 339 23.20 -16.53 35.42
N ILE A 340 21.87 -16.43 35.29
CA ILE A 340 21.14 -15.18 35.04
C ILE A 340 20.72 -14.64 36.41
N SER A 341 21.45 -13.64 36.91
CA SER A 341 21.06 -12.97 38.14
C SER A 341 19.80 -12.13 37.92
N HIS A 342 19.00 -11.97 38.97
CA HIS A 342 17.80 -11.16 38.92
C HIS A 342 18.11 -9.68 38.61
N GLU A 343 19.26 -9.18 39.06
CA GLU A 343 19.76 -7.84 38.71
C GLU A 343 20.07 -7.72 37.21
N PHE A 344 20.71 -8.74 36.63
CA PHE A 344 20.99 -8.77 35.19
C PHE A 344 19.68 -8.80 34.39
N GLN A 345 18.71 -9.65 34.79
CA GLN A 345 17.40 -9.71 34.14
C GLN A 345 16.71 -8.34 34.16
N LYS A 346 16.59 -7.72 35.35
CA LYS A 346 16.00 -6.40 35.49
C LYS A 346 16.71 -5.35 34.65
N ALA A 347 18.05 -5.38 34.61
CA ALA A 347 18.83 -4.42 33.83
C ALA A 347 18.60 -4.59 32.32
N VAL A 348 18.51 -5.82 31.83
CA VAL A 348 18.23 -6.14 30.42
C VAL A 348 16.80 -5.73 30.04
N GLU A 349 15.79 -6.10 30.84
CA GLU A 349 14.39 -5.73 30.61
C GLU A 349 14.21 -4.20 30.65
N HIS A 350 14.87 -3.53 31.59
CA HIS A 350 14.86 -2.07 31.69
C HIS A 350 15.51 -1.41 30.47
N SER A 351 16.69 -1.88 30.06
CA SER A 351 17.39 -1.38 28.87
C SER A 351 16.51 -1.54 27.62
N PHE A 352 15.95 -2.73 27.42
CA PHE A 352 15.06 -3.01 26.29
C PHE A 352 13.80 -2.15 26.32
N GLY A 353 13.15 -2.03 27.48
CA GLY A 353 11.96 -1.20 27.67
C GLY A 353 12.20 0.27 27.35
N LEU A 354 13.34 0.83 27.76
CA LEU A 354 13.73 2.20 27.41
C LEU A 354 13.92 2.38 25.91
N CYS A 355 14.65 1.47 25.27
CA CYS A 355 14.90 1.53 23.83
C CYS A 355 13.59 1.38 23.04
N LEU A 356 12.72 0.45 23.45
CA LEU A 356 11.40 0.25 22.83
C LEU A 356 10.52 1.49 22.99
N CYS A 357 10.49 2.10 24.17
CA CYS A 357 9.74 3.34 24.38
C CYS A 357 10.27 4.47 23.49
N GLN A 358 11.59 4.58 23.32
CA GLN A 358 12.19 5.55 22.42
C GLN A 358 11.76 5.30 20.96
N SER A 359 11.86 4.06 20.47
CA SER A 359 11.41 3.70 19.11
C SER A 359 9.92 3.97 18.91
N ILE A 360 9.08 3.63 19.89
CA ILE A 360 7.64 3.94 19.86
C ILE A 360 7.40 5.45 19.82
N LEU A 361 8.14 6.24 20.61
CA LEU A 361 8.02 7.71 20.62
C LEU A 361 8.47 8.33 19.29
N GLU A 362 9.53 7.81 18.69
CA GLU A 362 10.02 8.25 17.37
C GLU A 362 9.01 7.92 16.26
N ALA A 363 8.47 6.70 16.26
CA ALA A 363 7.38 6.29 15.38
C ALA A 363 6.10 7.12 15.60
N ALA A 364 5.75 7.40 16.86
CA ALA A 364 4.61 8.23 17.20
C ALA A 364 4.82 9.68 16.73
N ARG A 365 6.03 10.23 16.83
CA ARG A 365 6.38 11.57 16.33
C ARG A 365 6.32 11.66 14.80
N SER A 366 6.72 10.61 14.08
CA SER A 366 6.57 10.56 12.63
C SER A 366 5.08 10.50 12.23
N THR A 367 4.30 9.75 13.00
CA THR A 367 2.84 9.60 12.83
C THR A 367 2.08 10.87 13.26
N ASP A 368 2.60 11.66 14.20
CA ASP A 368 2.03 12.93 14.65
C ASP A 368 1.91 13.95 13.50
N LYS A 369 2.80 13.85 12.48
CA LYS A 369 2.67 14.61 11.23
C LYS A 369 1.44 14.18 10.42
N MET A 370 1.16 12.88 10.31
CA MET A 370 -0.11 12.39 9.73
C MET A 370 -1.31 12.76 10.62
N ARG A 371 -1.14 12.81 11.94
CA ARG A 371 -2.17 13.13 12.95
C ARG A 371 -2.65 14.58 12.88
N GLN A 372 -1.74 15.55 12.68
CA GLN A 372 -2.10 16.95 12.42
C GLN A 372 -2.85 17.12 11.10
N MET A 373 -2.68 16.19 10.15
CA MET A 373 -3.39 16.21 8.88
C MET A 373 -4.81 15.61 8.97
N TYR A 374 -5.03 14.56 9.77
CA TYR A 374 -6.36 14.01 10.03
C TYR A 374 -7.28 14.95 10.83
N GLN A 375 -6.71 15.86 11.64
CA GLN A 375 -7.45 16.90 12.36
C GLN A 375 -8.25 17.86 11.45
N LEU A 376 -7.95 17.92 10.15
CA LEU A 376 -8.66 18.77 9.19
C LEU A 376 -9.89 18.09 8.54
N GLU A 377 -10.02 16.76 8.61
CA GLU A 377 -11.12 16.01 7.94
C GLU A 377 -12.07 15.27 8.92
N TYR A 378 -11.69 14.99 10.17
CA TYR A 378 -12.47 14.11 11.08
C TYR A 378 -13.07 14.80 12.31
N GLN A 379 -14.24 14.31 12.73
CA GLN A 379 -14.94 14.72 13.96
C GLN A 379 -14.12 14.42 15.23
N PRO A 380 -14.14 15.29 16.27
CA PRO A 380 -13.33 15.18 17.49
C PRO A 380 -13.51 13.89 18.33
N ALA A 381 -14.62 13.16 18.15
CA ALA A 381 -14.99 12.03 19.01
C ALA A 381 -14.12 10.77 18.78
N LEU A 382 -13.71 10.49 17.55
CA LEU A 382 -12.83 9.36 17.22
C LEU A 382 -11.40 9.59 17.74
N TRP A 383 -10.99 10.86 17.83
CA TRP A 383 -9.67 11.31 18.27
C TRP A 383 -9.44 11.10 19.78
N CYS A 384 -10.44 11.41 20.62
CA CYS A 384 -10.35 11.16 22.06
C CYS A 384 -10.18 9.66 22.37
N ARG A 385 -10.83 8.82 21.54
CA ARG A 385 -10.78 7.37 21.65
C ARG A 385 -9.38 6.84 21.32
N MET A 386 -8.77 7.26 20.21
CA MET A 386 -7.42 6.79 19.82
C MET A 386 -6.29 7.29 20.74
N ILE A 387 -6.37 8.53 21.24
CA ILE A 387 -5.38 9.04 22.21
C ILE A 387 -5.46 8.25 23.52
N ALA A 388 -6.67 7.95 23.99
CA ALA A 388 -6.86 7.10 25.15
C ALA A 388 -6.24 5.71 24.92
N SER A 389 -6.38 5.12 23.72
CA SER A 389 -5.76 3.82 23.38
C SER A 389 -4.24 3.84 23.39
N SER A 390 -3.61 4.83 22.74
CA SER A 390 -2.14 4.91 22.67
C SER A 390 -1.52 5.22 24.03
N LEU A 391 -2.16 6.10 24.81
CA LEU A 391 -1.71 6.39 26.18
C LEU A 391 -1.96 5.21 27.13
N ALA A 392 -3.04 4.47 26.95
CA ALA A 392 -3.30 3.24 27.69
C ALA A 392 -2.27 2.15 27.36
N ALA A 393 -1.83 2.05 26.11
CA ALA A 393 -0.78 1.10 25.71
C ALA A 393 0.58 1.45 26.32
N VAL A 394 0.97 2.73 26.29
CA VAL A 394 2.20 3.19 26.98
C VAL A 394 2.08 2.96 28.48
N GLY A 395 0.94 3.30 29.08
CA GLY A 395 0.66 3.05 30.49
C GLY A 395 0.65 1.56 30.86
N TYR A 396 0.17 0.70 29.97
CA TYR A 396 0.17 -0.76 30.14
C TYR A 396 1.58 -1.33 30.05
N VAL A 397 2.38 -0.92 29.06
CA VAL A 397 3.80 -1.32 28.95
C VAL A 397 4.54 -0.88 30.21
N CYS A 398 4.40 0.39 30.62
CA CYS A 398 5.00 0.87 31.87
C CYS A 398 4.47 0.13 33.11
N GLY A 399 3.21 -0.28 33.12
CA GLY A 399 2.58 -1.00 34.24
C GLY A 399 2.97 -2.47 34.33
N VAL A 400 3.15 -3.17 33.21
CA VAL A 400 3.60 -4.57 33.16
C VAL A 400 5.06 -4.66 33.57
N PHE A 401 5.92 -3.76 33.06
CA PHE A 401 7.33 -3.73 33.45
C PHE A 401 7.56 -3.10 34.84
N GLY A 402 6.64 -2.25 35.33
CA GLY A 402 6.68 -1.70 36.69
C GLY A 402 5.98 -2.57 37.75
N GLY A 403 5.12 -3.51 37.35
CA GLY A 403 4.31 -4.35 38.24
C GLY A 403 5.08 -5.46 38.97
N ALA A 404 6.30 -5.78 38.50
CA ALA A 404 7.19 -6.75 39.13
C ALA A 404 7.72 -6.32 40.52
N GLU A 405 7.33 -5.13 41.01
CA GLU A 405 7.85 -4.54 42.25
C GLU A 405 6.91 -4.72 43.47
N LYS A 406 5.72 -5.33 43.32
CA LYS A 406 4.74 -5.43 44.43
C LYS A 406 5.03 -6.47 45.52
N SER A 407 6.12 -7.25 45.43
CA SER A 407 6.47 -8.24 46.48
C SER A 407 7.58 -7.82 47.44
N VAL A 408 8.16 -6.62 47.32
CA VAL A 408 9.18 -6.14 48.27
C VAL A 408 8.86 -4.73 48.75
N SER A 409 8.44 -4.63 50.01
CA SER A 409 8.17 -3.38 50.70
C SER A 409 9.44 -2.54 50.87
N GLY A 410 9.48 -1.35 50.29
CA GLY A 410 10.54 -0.37 50.57
C GLY A 410 10.61 0.78 49.58
N GLN A 411 9.91 1.87 49.92
CA GLN A 411 10.01 3.26 49.45
C GLN A 411 10.79 3.58 48.15
N GLY A 412 10.06 4.15 47.18
CA GLY A 412 10.61 5.05 46.16
C GLY A 412 10.67 4.52 44.73
N GLY A 413 9.74 3.66 44.30
CA GLY A 413 9.70 3.12 42.94
C GLY A 413 8.82 3.91 41.97
N TRP A 414 9.36 4.20 40.78
CA TRP A 414 8.76 4.54 39.46
C TRP A 414 7.54 5.49 39.38
N SER A 415 6.50 5.26 40.16
CA SER A 415 5.25 6.03 40.15
C SER A 415 5.47 7.52 40.41
N GLU A 416 6.43 7.88 41.27
CA GLU A 416 6.69 9.29 41.61
C GLU A 416 7.51 10.02 40.53
N ALA A 417 8.45 9.33 39.89
CA ALA A 417 9.26 9.86 38.79
C ALA A 417 8.43 10.01 37.50
N LEU A 418 7.58 9.02 37.18
CA LEU A 418 6.62 9.11 36.09
C LEU A 418 5.53 10.14 36.38
N SER A 419 5.01 10.21 37.60
CA SER A 419 4.06 11.26 38.02
C SER A 419 4.64 12.67 37.85
N LYS A 420 5.91 12.89 38.25
CA LYS A 420 6.59 14.19 38.10
C LYS A 420 6.87 14.56 36.63
N ASN A 421 7.37 13.62 35.82
CA ASN A 421 7.60 13.85 34.38
C ASN A 421 6.29 14.03 33.60
N TRP A 422 5.24 13.31 34.02
CA TRP A 422 3.90 13.42 33.45
C TRP A 422 3.25 14.75 33.85
N GLN A 423 3.29 15.16 35.13
CA GLN A 423 2.84 16.47 35.59
C GLN A 423 3.59 17.63 34.91
N GLN A 424 4.90 17.50 34.70
CA GLN A 424 5.67 18.51 33.97
C GLN A 424 5.26 18.61 32.49
N SER A 425 4.84 17.50 31.86
CA SER A 425 4.29 17.51 30.50
C SER A 425 2.84 18.02 30.47
N PHE A 426 2.07 17.72 31.52
CA PHE A 426 0.68 18.16 31.74
C PHE A 426 0.59 19.69 31.91
N ASN A 427 1.51 20.28 32.66
CA ASN A 427 1.59 21.73 32.90
C ASN A 427 2.02 22.53 31.66
N LYS A 428 2.66 21.88 30.68
CA LYS A 428 3.10 22.53 29.43
C LYS A 428 1.99 22.63 28.37
N ASN A 429 0.84 21.96 28.53
CA ASN A 429 -0.27 22.04 27.58
C ASN A 429 -1.68 21.84 28.22
N PRO A 430 -2.19 22.83 28.99
CA PRO A 430 -3.42 22.70 29.78
C PRO A 430 -4.72 22.61 28.96
N LEU A 431 -4.72 23.01 27.68
CA LEU A 431 -5.90 22.97 26.80
C LEU A 431 -6.29 21.53 26.39
N GLY A 432 -5.37 20.57 26.44
CA GLY A 432 -5.66 19.16 26.20
C GLY A 432 -6.33 18.45 27.39
N ALA A 433 -6.08 18.92 28.62
CA ALA A 433 -6.54 18.28 29.85
C ALA A 433 -8.02 18.54 30.16
N PHE A 434 -8.52 19.73 29.83
CA PHE A 434 -9.91 20.12 30.12
C PHE A 434 -10.96 19.30 29.34
N SER A 435 -10.55 18.72 28.22
CA SER A 435 -11.41 17.89 27.37
C SER A 435 -11.52 16.44 27.88
N PHE A 436 -10.49 15.93 28.57
CA PHE A 436 -10.40 14.53 29.00
C PHE A 436 -11.32 14.24 30.20
N THR A 437 -11.34 15.11 31.21
CA THR A 437 -12.18 14.95 32.40
C THR A 437 -13.66 15.10 32.08
N ARG A 438 -14.01 15.88 31.05
CA ARG A 438 -15.41 16.10 30.64
C ARG A 438 -15.99 14.94 29.82
N LEU A 439 -15.15 14.20 29.09
CA LEU A 439 -15.58 13.05 28.28
C LEU A 439 -15.75 11.77 29.12
N ALA A 440 -14.95 11.59 30.16
CA ALA A 440 -15.13 10.49 31.12
C ALA A 440 -16.40 10.64 31.97
N PHE A 441 -16.84 11.87 32.22
CA PHE A 441 -18.01 12.16 33.06
C PHE A 441 -19.37 12.09 32.32
N LEU A 442 -19.37 12.01 30.98
CA LEU A 442 -20.59 12.10 30.16
C LEU A 442 -21.19 10.74 29.73
N GLY A 443 -20.71 9.61 30.25
CA GLY A 443 -21.42 8.33 30.07
C GLY A 443 -21.63 7.87 28.62
N LEU A 444 -20.76 8.25 27.68
CA LEU A 444 -20.88 7.92 26.24
C LEU A 444 -20.30 6.54 25.87
N PHE A 445 -20.31 5.59 26.81
CA PHE A 445 -19.88 4.22 26.56
C PHE A 445 -21.08 3.29 26.75
N ASP A 446 -21.87 3.15 25.69
CA ASP A 446 -22.79 2.04 25.53
C ASP A 446 -22.32 1.20 24.33
N ASP A 447 -22.10 -0.09 24.61
CA ASP A 447 -22.02 -1.26 23.72
C ASP A 447 -21.44 -1.12 22.29
N ASP A 448 -20.11 -1.05 22.16
CA ASP A 448 -19.44 -1.38 20.88
C ASP A 448 -18.19 -2.28 21.09
N MET A 449 -18.40 -3.58 20.95
CA MET A 449 -17.37 -4.65 20.87
C MET A 449 -16.35 -4.41 19.74
N ASP A 450 -16.72 -3.67 18.70
CA ASP A 450 -15.86 -3.33 17.56
C ASP A 450 -14.68 -2.44 17.96
N MET A 451 -14.79 -1.66 19.04
CA MET A 451 -13.74 -0.75 19.47
C MET A 451 -12.59 -1.47 20.20
N VAL A 452 -12.88 -2.52 20.98
CA VAL A 452 -11.85 -3.34 21.64
C VAL A 452 -11.10 -4.17 20.60
N MET A 453 -11.79 -4.66 19.58
CA MET A 453 -11.20 -5.35 18.44
C MET A 453 -10.34 -4.40 17.59
N PHE A 454 -10.79 -3.17 17.30
CA PHE A 454 -10.03 -2.18 16.54
C PHE A 454 -8.81 -1.64 17.32
N MET A 455 -8.90 -1.47 18.65
CA MET A 455 -7.76 -1.09 19.49
C MET A 455 -6.76 -2.23 19.67
N GLY A 456 -7.24 -3.47 19.86
CA GLY A 456 -6.39 -4.65 19.93
C GLY A 456 -5.67 -4.93 18.61
N TRP A 457 -6.35 -4.76 17.47
CA TRP A 457 -5.78 -4.90 16.14
C TRP A 457 -4.86 -3.74 15.79
N GLY A 458 -5.28 -2.49 16.02
CA GLY A 458 -4.45 -1.30 15.78
C GLY A 458 -3.18 -1.29 16.64
N LEU A 459 -3.25 -1.70 17.91
CA LEU A 459 -2.07 -1.79 18.77
C LEU A 459 -1.19 -2.99 18.45
N ARG A 460 -1.75 -4.16 18.11
CA ARG A 460 -0.97 -5.29 17.60
C ARG A 460 -0.30 -4.94 16.29
N SER A 461 -1.02 -4.39 15.31
CA SER A 461 -0.45 -3.94 14.03
C SER A 461 0.59 -2.82 14.19
N TYR A 462 0.39 -1.92 15.16
CA TYR A 462 1.36 -0.88 15.50
C TYR A 462 2.61 -1.48 16.16
N LEU A 463 2.46 -2.44 17.07
CA LEU A 463 3.59 -3.16 17.68
C LEU A 463 4.28 -4.13 16.70
N HIS A 464 3.56 -4.71 15.75
CA HIS A 464 4.13 -5.48 14.62
C HIS A 464 4.87 -4.60 13.61
N GLY A 465 4.64 -3.29 13.64
CA GLY A 465 5.34 -2.31 12.82
C GLY A 465 6.46 -1.56 13.54
N VAL A 466 6.58 -1.67 14.87
CA VAL A 466 7.74 -1.13 15.60
C VAL A 466 8.82 -2.20 15.54
N PRO A 467 9.95 -1.96 14.84
CA PRO A 467 11.02 -2.94 14.76
C PRO A 467 11.56 -3.20 16.17
N ILE A 468 11.20 -4.35 16.75
CA ILE A 468 11.78 -4.85 18.02
C ILE A 468 13.28 -5.12 17.85
N SER A 469 13.75 -5.25 16.61
CA SER A 469 15.16 -5.40 16.24
C SER A 469 16.03 -4.27 16.79
N ALA A 470 15.65 -3.00 16.62
CA ALA A 470 16.47 -1.87 17.09
C ALA A 470 16.67 -1.87 18.62
N PRO A 471 15.59 -1.94 19.44
CA PRO A 471 15.72 -2.02 20.89
C PRO A 471 16.52 -3.23 21.38
N LEU A 472 16.31 -4.38 20.74
CA LEU A 472 17.02 -5.60 21.08
C LEU A 472 18.52 -5.47 20.77
N GLN A 473 18.88 -4.98 19.59
CA GLN A 473 20.28 -4.75 19.24
C GLN A 473 20.95 -3.75 20.16
N GLN A 474 20.30 -2.62 20.44
CA GLN A 474 20.85 -1.61 21.34
C GLN A 474 21.12 -2.21 22.73
N THR A 475 20.24 -3.10 23.20
CA THR A 475 20.43 -3.83 24.46
C THR A 475 21.59 -4.82 24.36
N LEU A 476 21.68 -5.60 23.27
CA LEU A 476 22.77 -6.54 23.01
C LEU A 476 24.13 -5.86 22.76
N GLY A 477 24.13 -4.60 22.31
CA GLY A 477 25.31 -3.76 22.12
C GLY A 477 25.72 -2.97 23.36
N SER A 478 24.89 -2.97 24.41
CA SER A 478 25.20 -2.26 25.66
C SER A 478 26.31 -2.92 26.46
N ASN A 479 26.91 -2.17 27.39
CA ASN A 479 27.90 -2.70 28.33
C ASN A 479 27.36 -3.84 29.21
N LEU A 480 26.04 -3.94 29.40
CA LEU A 480 25.41 -5.06 30.09
C LEU A 480 25.65 -6.37 29.35
N CYS A 481 25.67 -6.31 28.01
CA CYS A 481 25.89 -7.43 27.11
C CYS A 481 27.31 -7.45 26.52
N ALA A 482 28.31 -6.99 27.29
CA ALA A 482 29.69 -6.89 26.81
C ALA A 482 30.31 -8.25 26.45
N THR A 483 29.85 -9.34 27.07
CA THR A 483 30.33 -10.69 26.78
C THR A 483 29.33 -11.46 25.92
N ARG A 484 29.83 -12.44 25.16
CA ARG A 484 28.97 -13.34 24.38
C ARG A 484 27.94 -14.06 25.27
N ILE A 485 28.36 -14.53 26.43
CA ILE A 485 27.47 -15.23 27.38
C ILE A 485 26.36 -14.29 27.84
N ALA A 486 26.68 -13.03 28.15
CA ALA A 486 25.68 -12.04 28.52
C ALA A 486 24.69 -11.75 27.36
N LYS A 487 25.15 -11.70 26.11
CA LYS A 487 24.26 -11.58 24.93
C LYS A 487 23.30 -12.76 24.81
N LEU A 488 23.78 -14.00 24.98
CA LEU A 488 22.94 -15.19 24.95
C LEU A 488 21.90 -15.19 26.09
N ARG A 489 22.31 -14.78 27.29
CA ARG A 489 21.40 -14.60 28.44
C ARG A 489 20.33 -13.54 28.17
N ALA A 490 20.72 -12.40 27.60
CA ALA A 490 19.77 -11.35 27.22
C ALA A 490 18.79 -11.81 26.13
N LEU A 491 19.25 -12.59 25.15
CA LEU A 491 18.40 -13.20 24.14
C LEU A 491 17.36 -14.13 24.78
N VAL A 492 17.78 -15.03 25.67
CA VAL A 492 16.86 -15.91 26.40
C VAL A 492 15.73 -15.14 27.12
N LEU A 493 16.04 -13.96 27.64
CA LEU A 493 15.09 -13.11 28.37
C LEU A 493 14.15 -12.30 27.47
N LEU A 494 14.62 -11.80 26.34
CA LEU A 494 13.88 -10.85 25.50
C LEU A 494 13.31 -11.47 24.23
N PHE A 495 13.83 -12.62 23.81
CA PHE A 495 13.64 -13.14 22.47
C PHE A 495 12.79 -14.39 22.50
N ASP A 496 11.67 -14.36 21.79
CA ASP A 496 10.79 -15.51 21.60
C ASP A 496 10.79 -15.97 20.14
N ARG A 497 10.19 -17.14 19.90
CA ARG A 497 10.11 -17.76 18.58
C ARG A 497 9.49 -16.82 17.54
N ARG A 498 8.46 -16.07 17.93
CA ARG A 498 7.72 -15.20 17.03
C ARG A 498 8.55 -13.99 16.63
N VAL A 499 9.19 -13.32 17.59
CA VAL A 499 10.06 -12.17 17.33
C VAL A 499 11.21 -12.56 16.40
N TRP A 500 11.75 -13.77 16.54
CA TRP A 500 12.78 -14.27 15.63
C TRP A 500 12.25 -14.44 14.21
N ILE A 501 11.15 -15.17 14.06
CA ILE A 501 10.54 -15.42 12.75
C ILE A 501 10.23 -14.08 12.07
N GLU A 502 9.56 -13.14 12.76
CA GLU A 502 9.25 -11.81 12.21
C GLU A 502 10.53 -11.04 11.79
N SER A 503 11.60 -11.13 12.58
CA SER A 503 12.89 -10.50 12.24
C SER A 503 13.54 -11.14 11.00
N LEU A 504 13.48 -12.47 10.87
CA LEU A 504 13.96 -13.18 9.68
C LEU A 504 13.11 -12.85 8.46
N GLN A 505 11.79 -12.74 8.61
CA GLN A 505 10.87 -12.38 7.53
C GLN A 505 11.22 -11.01 6.96
N VAL A 506 11.44 -10.01 7.81
CA VAL A 506 11.85 -8.65 7.39
C VAL A 506 13.20 -8.69 6.67
N CYS A 507 14.20 -9.34 7.27
CA CYS A 507 15.55 -9.49 6.72
C CYS A 507 15.54 -10.14 5.31
N VAL A 508 14.95 -11.32 5.20
CA VAL A 508 14.91 -12.11 3.96
C VAL A 508 14.00 -11.44 2.93
N GLY A 509 12.83 -10.94 3.35
CA GLY A 509 11.87 -10.24 2.52
C GLY A 509 12.46 -8.99 1.87
N ARG A 510 13.16 -8.15 2.63
CA ARG A 510 13.87 -6.96 2.10
C ARG A 510 14.98 -7.36 1.13
N ALA A 511 15.84 -8.31 1.49
CA ALA A 511 16.96 -8.72 0.62
C ALA A 511 16.45 -9.28 -0.73
N ILE A 512 15.39 -10.08 -0.72
CA ILE A 512 14.74 -10.56 -1.94
C ILE A 512 14.04 -9.42 -2.67
N GLY A 513 13.37 -8.52 -1.95
CA GLY A 513 12.75 -7.31 -2.47
C GLY A 513 13.70 -6.45 -3.28
N ASP A 514 14.86 -6.13 -2.70
CA ASP A 514 15.88 -5.31 -3.33
C ASP A 514 16.53 -6.00 -4.53
N ALA A 515 16.84 -7.29 -4.41
CA ALA A 515 17.37 -8.08 -5.50
C ALA A 515 16.38 -8.16 -6.68
N ALA A 516 15.09 -8.41 -6.39
CA ALA A 516 14.05 -8.50 -7.39
C ALA A 516 13.76 -7.15 -8.05
N LYS A 517 13.69 -6.07 -7.27
CA LYS A 517 13.52 -4.69 -7.78
C LYS A 517 14.69 -4.28 -8.67
N SER A 518 15.91 -4.64 -8.29
CA SER A 518 17.11 -4.43 -9.10
C SER A 518 17.05 -5.21 -10.41
N HIS A 519 16.63 -6.47 -10.35
CA HIS A 519 16.44 -7.32 -11.52
C HIS A 519 15.37 -6.75 -12.46
N ILE A 520 14.19 -6.38 -11.95
CA ILE A 520 13.10 -5.77 -12.71
C ILE A 520 13.56 -4.46 -13.35
N THR A 521 14.22 -3.59 -12.60
CA THR A 521 14.72 -2.31 -13.12
C THR A 521 15.71 -2.53 -14.27
N ARG A 522 16.59 -3.53 -14.15
CA ARG A 522 17.50 -3.93 -15.22
C ARG A 522 16.73 -4.42 -16.45
N MET A 523 15.78 -5.35 -16.27
CA MET A 523 14.97 -5.89 -17.36
C MET A 523 14.17 -4.82 -18.12
N GLU A 524 13.54 -3.91 -17.38
CA GLU A 524 12.83 -2.75 -17.92
C GLU A 524 13.74 -1.82 -18.72
N SER A 525 15.00 -1.67 -18.31
CA SER A 525 15.98 -0.81 -19.00
C SER A 525 16.59 -1.44 -20.25
N THR A 526 16.66 -2.78 -20.32
CA THR A 526 17.36 -3.49 -21.40
C THR A 526 16.45 -3.98 -22.52
N SER A 527 15.14 -4.15 -22.29
CA SER A 527 14.22 -4.75 -23.25
C SER A 527 13.20 -3.75 -23.80
N GLU A 528 13.21 -3.56 -25.12
CA GLU A 528 12.26 -2.69 -25.85
C GLU A 528 10.80 -3.13 -25.66
N SER A 529 10.53 -4.40 -25.31
CA SER A 529 9.19 -4.91 -25.00
C SER A 529 8.55 -4.28 -23.77
N TYR A 530 9.33 -3.54 -22.96
CA TYR A 530 8.86 -2.82 -21.78
C TYR A 530 8.96 -1.29 -21.93
N VAL A 531 9.38 -0.80 -23.09
CA VAL A 531 9.56 0.63 -23.34
C VAL A 531 8.23 1.25 -23.73
N ILE A 532 7.72 2.10 -22.85
CA ILE A 532 6.57 2.96 -23.09
C ILE A 532 7.07 4.28 -23.66
N ARG A 533 6.54 4.72 -24.79
CA ARG A 533 6.88 6.04 -25.36
C ARG A 533 5.85 7.06 -24.90
N MET A 534 6.32 8.15 -24.31
CA MET A 534 5.46 9.22 -23.84
C MET A 534 5.82 10.52 -24.56
N THR A 535 4.85 11.10 -25.28
CA THR A 535 5.01 12.35 -26.02
C THR A 535 4.20 13.46 -25.38
N TYR A 536 4.83 14.58 -25.04
CA TYR A 536 4.19 15.75 -24.42
C TYR A 536 3.66 16.72 -25.48
N SER A 537 2.77 17.65 -25.10
CA SER A 537 2.22 18.69 -25.99
C SER A 537 3.27 19.53 -26.72
N HIS A 538 4.41 19.79 -26.09
CA HIS A 538 5.51 20.56 -26.69
C HIS A 538 6.40 19.72 -27.64
N GLY A 539 5.96 18.53 -28.04
CA GLY A 539 6.63 17.68 -29.03
C GLY A 539 7.80 16.84 -28.50
N GLY A 540 8.13 16.92 -27.20
CA GLY A 540 9.17 16.06 -26.62
C GLY A 540 8.68 14.63 -26.44
N THR A 541 9.41 13.64 -26.93
CA THR A 541 9.15 12.22 -26.67
C THR A 541 10.19 11.65 -25.71
N ARG A 542 9.74 10.92 -24.69
CA ARG A 542 10.58 10.17 -23.75
C ARG A 542 10.29 8.68 -23.83
N LYS A 543 11.34 7.87 -23.79
CA LYS A 543 11.24 6.43 -23.52
C LYS A 543 11.17 6.25 -22.00
N LEU A 544 10.13 5.61 -21.51
CA LEU A 544 9.87 5.37 -20.09
C LEU A 544 9.70 3.87 -19.84
N SER A 545 10.16 3.37 -18.70
CA SER A 545 9.71 2.08 -18.18
C SER A 545 8.33 2.20 -17.53
N ALA A 546 7.70 1.06 -17.21
CA ALA A 546 6.45 1.03 -16.44
C ALA A 546 6.60 1.75 -15.09
N ARG A 547 7.72 1.52 -14.38
CA ARG A 547 8.07 2.25 -13.15
C ARG A 547 8.15 3.77 -13.36
N GLN A 548 8.84 4.22 -14.40
CA GLN A 548 8.97 5.66 -14.66
C GLN A 548 7.64 6.33 -15.02
N LEU A 549 6.74 5.61 -15.70
CA LEU A 549 5.38 6.08 -15.94
C LEU A 549 4.56 6.12 -14.64
N HIS A 550 4.71 5.13 -13.74
CA HIS A 550 4.10 5.19 -12.40
C HIS A 550 4.61 6.38 -11.59
N ASP A 551 5.90 6.68 -11.62
CA ASP A 551 6.46 7.85 -10.92
C ASP A 551 5.87 9.16 -11.48
N TYR A 552 5.71 9.28 -12.80
CA TYR A 552 5.00 10.40 -13.42
C TYR A 552 3.54 10.51 -12.95
N ILE A 553 2.82 9.38 -12.88
CA ILE A 553 1.43 9.32 -12.40
C ILE A 553 1.34 9.77 -10.94
N ARG A 554 2.27 9.34 -10.08
CA ARG A 554 2.32 9.76 -8.67
C ARG A 554 2.62 11.25 -8.52
N GLU A 555 3.53 11.79 -9.34
CA GLU A 555 3.78 13.24 -9.37
C GLU A 555 2.54 14.02 -9.78
N ARG A 556 1.80 13.53 -10.78
CA ARG A 556 0.49 14.11 -11.12
C ARG A 556 -0.41 14.08 -9.89
N ILE A 557 -0.55 12.92 -9.20
CA ILE A 557 -1.44 12.75 -8.04
C ILE A 557 -1.10 13.78 -6.96
N HIS A 558 0.19 13.99 -6.71
CA HIS A 558 0.70 15.04 -5.83
C HIS A 558 0.24 16.44 -6.28
N MET A 559 0.42 16.80 -7.55
CA MET A 559 -0.04 18.10 -8.07
C MET A 559 -1.56 18.32 -7.91
N HIS A 560 -2.37 17.28 -8.15
CA HIS A 560 -3.82 17.34 -7.90
C HIS A 560 -4.14 17.53 -6.42
N ALA A 561 -3.48 16.77 -5.54
CA ALA A 561 -3.64 16.88 -4.11
C ALA A 561 -3.27 18.27 -3.56
N VAL A 562 -2.15 18.84 -4.00
CA VAL A 562 -1.75 20.22 -3.68
C VAL A 562 -2.79 21.22 -4.18
N ARG A 563 -3.34 21.03 -5.38
CA ARG A 563 -4.43 21.87 -5.89
C ARG A 563 -5.67 21.79 -5.00
N VAL A 564 -6.12 20.59 -4.64
CA VAL A 564 -7.27 20.35 -3.75
C VAL A 564 -7.08 21.02 -2.38
N GLU A 565 -5.86 20.97 -1.84
CA GLU A 565 -5.52 21.66 -0.59
C GLU A 565 -5.53 23.19 -0.75
N SER A 566 -4.98 23.71 -1.85
CA SER A 566 -4.91 25.16 -2.11
C SER A 566 -6.29 25.85 -2.15
N ILE A 567 -7.32 25.11 -2.58
CA ILE A 567 -8.72 25.57 -2.60
C ILE A 567 -9.50 25.19 -1.33
N GLY A 568 -8.84 24.58 -0.35
CA GLY A 568 -9.41 24.25 0.96
C GLY A 568 -10.48 23.16 0.90
N LEU A 569 -10.33 22.16 0.01
CA LEU A 569 -11.28 21.04 -0.10
C LEU A 569 -10.88 19.81 0.74
N ALA A 570 -9.59 19.50 0.85
CA ALA A 570 -9.03 18.43 1.68
C ALA A 570 -7.51 18.63 1.84
N ALA A 571 -6.88 17.97 2.82
CA ALA A 571 -5.43 18.01 3.00
C ALA A 571 -4.71 17.18 1.92
N ALA A 572 -3.59 17.67 1.38
CA ALA A 572 -2.95 17.08 0.20
C ALA A 572 -2.56 15.59 0.41
N GLN A 573 -1.81 15.27 1.47
CA GLN A 573 -1.40 13.87 1.68
C GLN A 573 -2.59 12.90 1.92
N LEU A 574 -3.73 13.36 2.45
CA LEU A 574 -4.94 12.51 2.57
C LEU A 574 -5.63 12.28 1.22
N VAL A 575 -5.48 13.20 0.27
CA VAL A 575 -5.92 13.02 -1.11
C VAL A 575 -5.00 12.02 -1.81
N GLU A 576 -3.68 12.18 -1.67
CA GLU A 576 -2.68 11.27 -2.26
C GLU A 576 -2.87 9.83 -1.78
N ILE A 577 -2.88 9.61 -0.46
CA ILE A 577 -3.08 8.27 0.13
C ILE A 577 -4.42 7.69 -0.32
N GLY A 578 -5.48 8.51 -0.33
CA GLY A 578 -6.82 8.07 -0.71
C GLY A 578 -6.95 7.66 -2.18
N ILE A 579 -6.17 8.30 -3.08
CA ILE A 579 -6.09 7.95 -4.50
C ILE A 579 -5.21 6.70 -4.68
N ASP A 580 -4.00 6.68 -4.10
CA ASP A 580 -3.06 5.55 -4.21
C ASP A 580 -3.71 4.23 -3.75
N LEU A 581 -4.38 4.24 -2.59
CA LEU A 581 -5.08 3.06 -2.06
C LEU A 581 -6.23 2.63 -2.97
N ALA A 582 -7.02 3.57 -3.49
CA ALA A 582 -8.13 3.25 -4.37
C ALA A 582 -7.65 2.66 -5.70
N MET A 583 -6.54 3.15 -6.27
CA MET A 583 -5.94 2.57 -7.47
C MET A 583 -5.46 1.14 -7.22
N SER A 584 -4.84 0.87 -6.08
CA SER A 584 -4.44 -0.50 -5.69
C SER A 584 -5.65 -1.43 -5.48
N GLU A 585 -6.75 -0.93 -4.90
CA GLU A 585 -8.01 -1.67 -4.78
C GLU A 585 -8.61 -1.98 -6.17
N VAL A 586 -8.59 -1.02 -7.09
CA VAL A 586 -9.01 -1.22 -8.49
C VAL A 586 -8.17 -2.28 -9.18
N TRP A 587 -6.84 -2.23 -9.04
CA TRP A 587 -5.95 -3.25 -9.60
C TRP A 587 -6.29 -4.67 -9.10
N LYS A 588 -6.45 -4.83 -7.78
CA LYS A 588 -6.83 -6.11 -7.16
C LYS A 588 -8.23 -6.57 -7.55
N GLY A 589 -9.12 -5.62 -7.81
CA GLY A 589 -10.49 -5.87 -8.24
C GLY A 589 -10.66 -6.05 -9.73
N LEU A 590 -9.59 -6.15 -10.54
CA LEU A 590 -9.73 -6.48 -11.95
C LEU A 590 -10.24 -7.92 -12.10
N PRO A 591 -11.12 -8.21 -13.07
CA PRO A 591 -11.68 -9.55 -13.21
C PRO A 591 -10.65 -10.57 -13.68
N SER A 592 -10.75 -11.81 -13.20
CA SER A 592 -9.90 -12.92 -13.64
C SER A 592 -10.04 -13.19 -15.15
N GLY A 593 -8.94 -13.57 -15.81
CA GLY A 593 -8.93 -13.85 -17.27
C GLY A 593 -8.97 -12.61 -18.16
N TYR A 594 -9.01 -11.42 -17.56
CA TYR A 594 -8.84 -10.17 -18.27
C TYR A 594 -7.45 -10.06 -18.91
N GLY A 595 -7.41 -9.70 -20.19
CA GLY A 595 -6.17 -9.32 -20.84
C GLY A 595 -5.35 -10.43 -21.50
N GLY A 596 -5.91 -11.63 -21.65
CA GLY A 596 -5.44 -12.71 -22.54
C GLY A 596 -4.03 -13.27 -22.31
N MET A 597 -3.25 -12.72 -21.37
CA MET A 597 -1.85 -13.09 -21.15
C MET A 597 -1.62 -14.10 -20.04
N TYR A 598 -2.64 -14.38 -19.23
CA TYR A 598 -2.70 -15.67 -18.55
C TYR A 598 -3.34 -16.64 -19.54
N GLY A 599 -2.60 -16.96 -20.61
CA GLY A 599 -2.69 -18.30 -21.14
C GLY A 599 -2.52 -19.19 -19.92
N ARG A 600 -3.61 -19.87 -19.56
CA ARG A 600 -3.64 -20.93 -18.56
C ARG A 600 -2.31 -21.66 -18.57
N LEU A 601 -1.50 -21.51 -17.53
CA LEU A 601 -0.75 -22.63 -16.98
C LEU A 601 -1.77 -23.59 -16.34
N ASP A 602 -2.78 -23.98 -17.12
CA ASP A 602 -3.47 -25.20 -16.84
C ASP A 602 -2.43 -26.25 -17.21
N LEU A 603 -1.80 -26.76 -16.17
CA LEU A 603 -1.63 -28.18 -16.03
C LEU A 603 -3.01 -28.81 -16.25
N GLU A 604 -3.43 -28.93 -17.51
CA GLU A 604 -4.50 -29.82 -17.91
C GLU A 604 -3.99 -31.22 -17.59
N THR A 605 -4.26 -31.69 -16.36
CA THR A 605 -4.49 -33.11 -16.18
C THR A 605 -5.52 -33.50 -17.22
N PRO A 606 -5.20 -34.42 -18.16
CA PRO A 606 -6.12 -34.77 -19.22
C PRO A 606 -7.37 -35.32 -18.56
N SER A 607 -8.46 -34.56 -18.66
CA SER A 607 -9.78 -35.08 -18.32
C SER A 607 -10.01 -36.27 -19.23
N ARG A 608 -10.04 -37.46 -18.64
CA ARG A 608 -10.54 -38.68 -19.25
C ARG A 608 -11.79 -38.31 -20.05
N GLN A 609 -11.71 -38.51 -21.36
CA GLN A 609 -12.89 -38.65 -22.19
C GLN A 609 -13.67 -39.83 -21.63
N ASP A 610 -14.79 -39.54 -20.97
CA ASP A 610 -15.83 -40.53 -20.80
C ASP A 610 -16.47 -40.73 -22.18
N VAL A 611 -16.16 -41.90 -22.72
CA VAL A 611 -16.93 -42.58 -23.74
C VAL A 611 -18.34 -42.78 -23.20
N PHE A 612 -19.35 -42.18 -23.84
CA PHE A 612 -20.65 -42.79 -24.11
C PHE A 612 -21.32 -42.13 -25.30
#